data_AF-A0A966M1U1-F1
#
_entry.id   AF-A0A966M1U1-F1
#
_cell.length_a   1.000
_cell.length_b   1.000
_cell.length_c   1.000
_cell.angle_alpha   90.00
_cell.angle_beta   90.00
_cell.angle_gamma   90.00
#
_symmetry.space_group_name_H-M   'P 1'
#
loop_
_entity.id
_entity.type
_entity.pdbx_description
1 polymer ?
#
loop_
_entity_poly.entity_id
_entity_poly.type
_entity_poly.pdbx_seq_one_letter_code
_entity_poly.pdbx_strand_id
1 'polypeptide(L)' 'MSSILGTYKRREVSFSEGKGVYLTSTTGEKYLDFVSGIAVNSLGHCHPHLVDTIKKQSEKLWHVSNAFTIP' A
#
# COMPACT_ATOMS: atom_id res chain seq x y z
N MET A 1 -2.90 -15.03 -20.12
CA MET A 1 -4.10 -15.22 -19.27
C MET A 1 -3.81 -14.57 -17.92
N SER A 2 -4.80 -13.93 -17.29
CA SER A 2 -4.64 -13.33 -15.95
C SER A 2 -4.40 -14.42 -14.90
N SER A 3 -3.46 -14.20 -13.97
CA SER A 3 -3.26 -15.06 -12.78
C SER A 3 -4.30 -14.81 -11.67
N ILE A 4 -5.21 -13.85 -11.87
CA ILE A 4 -6.29 -13.49 -10.94
C ILE A 4 -7.60 -14.09 -11.42
N LEU A 5 -8.36 -14.70 -10.50
CA LEU A 5 -9.72 -15.19 -10.73
C LEU A 5 -10.66 -14.06 -11.19
N GLY A 6 -11.74 -14.39 -11.90
CA GLY A 6 -12.68 -13.43 -12.51
C GLY A 6 -13.59 -12.67 -11.53
N THR A 7 -13.14 -12.39 -10.32
CA THR A 7 -13.92 -11.77 -9.22
C THR A 7 -13.80 -10.24 -9.16
N TYR A 8 -12.99 -9.61 -10.02
CA TYR A 8 -12.74 -8.17 -10.00
C TYR A 8 -13.01 -7.50 -11.35
N LYS A 9 -13.74 -6.38 -11.31
CA LYS A 9 -13.89 -5.45 -12.45
C LYS A 9 -12.82 -4.35 -12.39
N ARG A 10 -11.57 -4.71 -12.67
CA ARG A 10 -10.43 -3.77 -12.63
C ARG A 10 -10.58 -2.65 -13.66
N ARG A 11 -10.11 -1.45 -13.32
CA ARG A 11 -9.99 -0.33 -14.27
C ARG A 11 -8.73 -0.53 -15.12
N GLU A 12 -8.74 -0.01 -16.35
CA GLU A 12 -7.59 -0.04 -17.26
C GLU A 12 -6.56 1.03 -16.91
N VAL A 13 -6.13 1.07 -15.66
CA VAL A 13 -5.06 1.94 -15.15
C VAL A 13 -4.21 1.16 -14.16
N SER A 14 -2.90 1.33 -14.26
CA SER A 14 -1.92 0.74 -13.34
C SER A 14 -1.00 1.82 -12.81
N PHE A 15 -0.69 1.75 -11.52
CA PHE A 15 0.16 2.72 -10.82
C PHE A 15 1.50 2.11 -10.44
N SER A 16 2.59 2.86 -10.64
CA SER A 16 3.97 2.47 -10.33
C SER A 16 4.51 3.13 -9.06
N GLU A 17 3.98 4.30 -8.69
CA GLU A 17 4.40 5.07 -7.51
C GLU A 17 3.19 5.71 -6.82
N GLY A 18 3.27 5.86 -5.50
CA GLY A 18 2.38 6.72 -4.73
C GLY A 18 3.15 7.53 -3.69
N LYS A 19 2.77 8.79 -3.50
CA LYS A 19 3.32 9.68 -2.47
C LYS A 19 2.27 10.68 -1.98
N GLY A 20 1.96 10.64 -0.68
CA GLY A 20 0.91 11.46 -0.10
C GLY A 20 -0.43 11.20 -0.79
N VAL A 21 -1.05 12.23 -1.34
CA VAL A 21 -2.33 12.13 -2.06
C VAL A 21 -2.17 11.86 -3.56
N TYR A 22 -0.96 11.66 -4.07
CA TYR A 22 -0.72 11.47 -5.50
C TYR A 22 -0.31 10.04 -5.84
N LEU A 23 -0.74 9.60 -7.03
CA LEU A 23 -0.33 8.37 -7.70
C LEU A 23 0.28 8.70 -9.06
N THR A 24 1.30 7.96 -9.47
CA THR A 24 1.87 8.01 -10.82
C THR A 24 1.54 6.70 -11.54
N SER A 25 0.92 6.78 -12.71
CA SER A 25 0.63 5.61 -13.53
C SER A 25 1.90 5.03 -14.15
N THR A 26 1.83 3.79 -14.62
CA THR A 26 2.91 3.17 -15.39
C THR A 26 3.16 3.85 -16.74
N THR A 27 2.22 4.68 -17.21
CA THR A 27 2.38 5.55 -18.39
C THR A 27 2.99 6.92 -18.06
N GLY A 28 3.24 7.21 -16.78
CA GLY A 28 3.86 8.45 -16.31
C GLY A 28 2.88 9.57 -15.94
N GLU A 29 1.56 9.34 -16.07
CA GLU A 29 0.54 10.32 -15.72
C GLU A 29 0.35 10.41 -14.20
N LYS A 30 0.17 11.63 -13.68
CA LYS A 30 -0.08 11.86 -12.25
C LYS A 30 -1.56 12.05 -11.96
N TYR A 31 -2.03 11.40 -10.90
CA TYR A 31 -3.41 11.42 -10.44
C TYR A 31 -3.47 11.92 -9.00
N LEU A 32 -4.42 12.80 -8.70
CA LEU A 32 -4.81 13.13 -7.34
C LEU A 32 -5.80 12.04 -6.86
N ASP A 33 -5.45 11.33 -5.80
CA ASP A 33 -6.19 10.17 -5.30
C ASP A 33 -7.34 10.60 -4.38
N PHE A 34 -8.57 10.43 -4.87
CA PHE A 34 -9.82 10.60 -4.11
C PHE A 34 -10.45 9.28 -3.67
N VAL A 35 -9.82 8.15 -4.00
CA VAL A 35 -10.33 6.81 -3.67
C VAL A 35 -9.66 6.29 -2.39
N SER A 36 -8.39 6.64 -2.17
CA SER A 36 -7.58 6.21 -1.03
C SER A 36 -7.58 4.70 -0.85
N GLY A 37 -7.63 3.94 -1.96
CA GLY A 37 -7.76 2.48 -1.92
C GLY A 37 -9.02 1.99 -1.20
N ILE A 38 -10.16 2.67 -1.40
CA ILE A 38 -11.41 2.44 -0.65
C ILE A 38 -11.21 2.82 0.83
N ALA A 39 -10.83 4.09 1.05
CA ALA A 39 -10.59 4.68 2.37
C ALA A 39 -9.49 4.02 3.24
N VAL A 40 -8.70 3.09 2.70
CA VAL A 40 -7.59 2.42 3.41
C VAL A 40 -6.42 3.37 3.66
N ASN A 41 -6.00 4.14 2.65
CA ASN A 41 -4.81 4.98 2.70
C ASN A 41 -5.09 6.34 3.36
N SER A 42 -5.58 6.32 4.60
CA SER A 42 -6.00 7.52 5.35
C SER A 42 -4.86 8.53 5.59
N LEU A 43 -3.61 8.07 5.64
CA LEU A 43 -2.42 8.93 5.77
C LEU A 43 -1.70 9.15 4.42
N GLY A 44 -2.37 8.84 3.32
CA GLY A 44 -1.80 8.84 1.98
C GLY A 44 -0.82 7.70 1.73
N HIS A 45 -0.28 7.68 0.52
CA HIS A 45 0.68 6.69 0.06
C HIS A 45 2.08 6.98 0.61
N CYS A 46 2.79 5.93 1.05
CA CYS A 46 4.19 5.98 1.47
C CYS A 46 4.52 7.09 2.50
N HIS A 47 3.64 7.30 3.48
CA HIS A 47 3.87 8.27 4.54
C HIS A 47 5.20 8.00 5.28
N PRO A 48 6.13 8.96 5.39
CA PRO A 48 7.51 8.70 5.86
C PRO A 48 7.57 8.01 7.23
N HIS A 49 6.73 8.45 8.18
CA HIS A 49 6.68 7.84 9.51
C HIS A 49 6.21 6.38 9.50
N LEU A 50 5.22 6.03 8.66
CA LEU A 50 4.74 4.65 8.54
C LEU A 50 5.79 3.76 7.90
N VAL A 51 6.42 4.24 6.82
CA VAL A 51 7.48 3.51 6.12
C VAL A 51 8.65 3.22 7.07
N ASP A 52 9.12 4.21 7.82
CA ASP A 52 10.20 4.03 8.80
C ASP A 52 9.81 3.03 9.91
N THR A 53 8.60 3.16 10.46
CA THR A 53 8.10 2.27 11.52
C THR A 53 8.02 0.81 11.06
N ILE A 54 7.45 0.58 9.86
CA ILE A 54 7.33 -0.76 9.29
C ILE A 54 8.71 -1.35 9.01
N LYS A 55 9.63 -0.60 8.40
CA LYS A 55 11.00 -1.07 8.12
C LYS A 55 11.70 -1.52 9.40
N LYS A 56 11.73 -0.64 10.40
CA LYS A 56 12.36 -0.94 11.71
C LYS A 56 11.81 -2.21 12.34
N GLN A 57 10.49 -2.36 12.39
CA GLN A 57 9.89 -3.55 13.00
C GLN A 57 10.09 -4.81 12.15
N SER A 58 10.01 -4.70 10.83
CA SER A 58 10.24 -5.82 9.91
C SER A 58 11.69 -6.32 9.92
N GLU A 59 12.65 -5.48 10.29
CA GLU A 59 14.04 -5.93 10.44
C GLU A 59 14.31 -6.49 11.85
N LYS A 60 13.37 -6.31 12.78
CA LYS A 60 13.50 -6.73 14.18
C LYS A 60 12.74 -8.02 14.50
N LEU A 61 11.42 -8.03 14.34
CA LEU A 61 10.56 -9.15 14.75
C LEU A 61 9.16 -9.08 14.11
N TRP A 62 8.67 -10.19 13.57
CA TRP A 62 7.39 -10.24 12.84
C TRP A 62 6.27 -10.87 13.67
N HIS A 63 6.40 -12.15 13.98
CA HIS A 63 5.33 -12.92 14.60
C HIS A 63 5.91 -13.98 15.52
N VAL A 64 5.37 -14.03 16.73
CA VAL A 64 5.72 -15.03 17.75
C VAL A 64 4.49 -15.79 18.27
N SER A 65 3.32 -15.64 17.65
CA SER A 65 2.02 -16.09 18.17
C SER A 65 1.54 -15.35 19.42
N ASN A 66 0.34 -15.69 19.89
CA ASN A 66 -0.24 -15.14 21.12
C ASN A 66 0.22 -15.88 22.38
N ALA A 67 1.14 -16.85 22.27
CA ALA A 67 1.64 -17.62 23.41
C ALA A 67 2.71 -16.90 24.25
N PHE A 68 3.32 -15.83 23.71
CA PHE A 68 4.40 -15.09 24.37
C PHE A 68 4.04 -13.62 24.57
N THR A 69 4.68 -12.98 25.56
CA THR A 69 4.60 -11.52 25.72
C THR A 69 5.48 -10.84 24.69
N ILE A 70 4.91 -9.89 23.95
CA ILE A 70 5.63 -9.10 22.94
C ILE A 70 6.13 -7.82 23.64
N PRO A 71 7.44 -7.54 23.61
CA PRO A 71 8.03 -6.38 24.27
C PRO A 71 7.75 -5.06 23.56
#